data_AF-U5NTW8-F1
#
_entry.id   AF-U5NTW8-F1
#
_cell.length_a   1.000
_cell.length_b   1.000
_cell.length_c   1.000
_cell.angle_alpha   90.00
_cell.angle_beta   90.00
_cell.angle_gamma   90.00
#
_symmetry.space_group_name_H-M   'P 1'
#
loop_
_entity.id
_entity.type
_entity.pdbx_description
1 polymer ?
#
loop_
_entity_poly.entity_id
_entity_poly.type
_entity_poly.pdbx_seq_one_letter_code
_entity_poly.pdbx_strand_id
1 'polypeptide(L)' 'VIGEVVDMFVPSVAMAVAYGARDPINGCHVKPSLAADQPLVRISGRRNDLYTL' A
#
# COMPACT_ATOMS: atom_id res chain seq x y z
N VAL A 1 -3.83 12.78 -4.91
CA VAL A 1 -4.02 11.32 -5.21
C VAL A 1 -5.41 11.03 -5.72
N ILE A 2 -6.47 11.04 -4.91
CA ILE A 2 -7.85 10.93 -5.43
C ILE A 2 -8.13 12.14 -6.33
N GLY A 3 -8.74 11.93 -7.49
CA GLY A 3 -9.03 12.95 -8.51
C GLY A 3 -7.88 13.26 -9.46
N GLU A 4 -6.63 12.92 -9.09
CA GLU A 4 -5.45 13.06 -9.96
C GLU A 4 -4.98 11.72 -10.52
N VAL A 5 -5.03 10.66 -9.70
CA VAL A 5 -4.50 9.33 -10.03
C VAL A 5 -5.62 8.28 -10.05
N VAL A 6 -6.59 8.40 -9.15
CA VAL A 6 -7.70 7.44 -9.01
C VAL A 6 -9.02 8.17 -8.81
N ASP A 7 -10.11 7.58 -9.31
CA ASP A 7 -11.47 8.06 -9.05
C ASP A 7 -11.86 7.90 -7.57
N MET A 8 -12.92 8.59 -7.14
CA MET A 8 -13.46 8.36 -5.80
C MET A 8 -13.96 6.92 -5.65
N PHE A 9 -13.55 6.27 -4.55
CA PHE A 9 -13.96 4.91 -4.23
C PHE A 9 -14.17 4.76 -2.72
N VAL A 10 -14.89 3.71 -2.34
CA VAL A 10 -15.01 3.29 -0.94
C VAL A 10 -14.02 2.16 -0.70
N PRO A 11 -13.04 2.32 0.22
CA PRO A 11 -12.10 1.24 0.54
C PRO A 11 -12.84 0.00 1.05
N SER A 12 -12.63 -1.15 0.40
CA SER A 12 -13.31 -2.41 0.72
C SER A 12 -12.37 -3.51 1.24
N VAL A 13 -11.07 -3.41 0.94
CA VAL A 13 -10.04 -4.36 1.39
C VAL A 13 -8.91 -3.57 2.04
N ALA A 14 -8.52 -3.97 3.25
CA ALA A 14 -7.40 -3.35 3.95
C ALA A 14 -6.07 -3.79 3.33
N MET A 15 -5.17 -2.83 3.13
CA MET A 15 -3.81 -3.04 2.64
C MET A 15 -2.82 -2.34 3.55
N ALA A 16 -1.69 -2.99 3.84
CA ALA A 16 -0.56 -2.42 4.52
C ALA A 16 0.72 -2.66 3.72
N VAL A 17 1.61 -1.67 3.72
CA VAL A 17 2.93 -1.72 3.09
C VAL A 17 3.95 -1.47 4.17
N ALA A 18 5.04 -2.24 4.18
CA ALA A 18 6.15 -2.06 5.11
C ALA A 18 7.48 -1.93 4.36
N TYR A 19 8.26 -0.91 4.70
CA TYR A 19 9.65 -0.75 4.26
C TYR A 19 10.56 -1.03 5.45
N GLY A 20 11.19 -2.20 5.49
CA GLY A 20 11.89 -2.70 6.67
C GLY A 20 10.93 -2.92 7.85
N ALA A 21 11.23 -2.34 9.01
CA ALA A 21 10.41 -2.47 10.23
C ALA A 21 9.36 -1.36 10.41
N ARG A 22 9.08 -0.56 9.38
CA ARG A 22 8.11 0.55 9.44
C ARG A 22 6.94 0.33 8.49
N ASP A 23 5.74 0.48 9.03
CA ASP A 23 4.48 0.54 8.29
C ASP A 23 4.14 2.02 7.99
N PRO A 24 4.50 2.58 6.82
CA PRO A 24 4.08 3.92 6.44
C PRO A 24 2.55 4.07 6.41
N ILE A 25 2.09 5.24 6.84
CA ILE A 25 0.73 5.73 6.61
C ILE A 25 0.70 6.74 5.45
N ASN A 26 -0.48 7.04 4.92
CA ASN A 26 -0.65 8.03 3.86
C ASN A 26 -0.01 9.37 4.24
N GLY A 27 0.86 9.90 3.35
CA GLY A 27 1.59 11.15 3.57
C GLY A 27 2.87 11.01 4.40
N CYS A 28 3.24 9.81 4.87
CA CYS A 28 4.51 9.60 5.57
C CYS A 28 5.70 9.73 4.60
N HIS A 29 6.71 10.52 4.99
CA HIS A 29 7.96 10.61 4.24
C HIS A 29 8.81 9.35 4.42
N VAL A 30 9.10 8.67 3.31
CA VAL A 30 10.01 7.52 3.26
C VAL A 30 11.33 7.97 2.62
N LYS A 31 12.46 7.67 3.27
CA LYS A 31 13.78 7.95 2.68
C LYS A 31 13.99 7.04 1.45
N PRO A 32 14.54 7.55 0.33
CA PRO A 32 14.77 6.72 -0.86
C PRO A 32 15.59 5.46 -0.58
N SER A 33 16.58 5.54 0.32
CA SER A 33 17.39 4.38 0.71
C SER A 33 16.60 3.27 1.42
N LEU A 34 15.47 3.59 2.05
CA LEU A 34 14.59 2.59 2.66
C LEU A 34 13.62 1.96 1.64
N ALA A 35 13.41 2.61 0.50
CA ALA A 35 12.58 2.16 -0.60
C ALA A 35 13.41 1.60 -1.78
N ALA A 36 14.71 1.36 -1.56
CA ALA A 36 15.58 0.79 -2.57
C ALA A 36 15.23 -0.67 -2.89
N ASP A 37 14.75 -1.41 -1.88
CA ASP A 37 14.29 -2.78 -2.00
C ASP A 37 12.76 -2.86 -2.02
N GLN A 38 12.23 -3.96 -2.56
CA GLN A 38 10.79 -4.20 -2.63
C GLN A 38 10.16 -4.25 -1.22
N PRO A 39 9.04 -3.55 -0.98
CA PRO A 39 8.38 -3.59 0.32
C PRO A 39 7.61 -4.89 0.55
N LEU A 40 7.37 -5.21 1.82
CA LEU A 40 6.40 -6.23 2.19
C LEU A 40 5.00 -5.64 2.03
N VAL A 41 4.15 -6.32 1.25
CA VAL A 41 2.74 -5.95 1.06
C VAL A 41 1.83 -6.99 1.69
N ARG A 42 0.86 -6.52 2.49
CA ARG A 42 -0.16 -7.36 3.14
C ARG A 42 -1.54 -6.89 2.70
N ILE A 43 -2.34 -7.80 2.18
CA ILE A 43 -3.73 -7.54 1.75
C ILE A 43 -4.66 -8.45 2.56
N SER A 44 -5.65 -7.88 3.23
CA SER A 44 -6.61 -8.61 4.08
C SER A 44 -7.81 -9.17 3.29
N GLY A 45 -7.60 -9.46 2.00
CA GLY A 45 -8.63 -9.91 1.06
C GLY A 45 -9.07 -11.36 1.30
N ARG A 46 -10.00 -11.85 0.48
CA ARG A 46 -10.45 -13.25 0.55
C ARG A 46 -9.40 -14.16 -0.07
N ARG A 47 -9.28 -15.38 0.47
CA ARG A 47 -8.26 -16.35 0.05
C ARG A 47 -8.33 -16.75 -1.43
N ASN A 48 -9.51 -16.70 -2.04
CA ASN A 48 -9.73 -17.12 -3.42
C ASN A 48 -9.78 -15.95 -4.41
N ASP A 49 -9.60 -14.72 -3.92
CA ASP A 49 -9.56 -13.54 -4.76
C ASP A 49 -8.12 -13.29 -5.18
N LEU A 50 -7.93 -12.87 -6.43
CA LEU A 50 -6.65 -12.41 -6.94
C LEU A 50 -6.70 -10.88 -7.03
N TYR A 51 -5.62 -10.22 -6.60
CA TYR A 51 -5.49 -8.76 -6.56
C TYR A 51 -4.30 -8.32 -7.41
N THR A 52 -4.38 -7.11 -7.98
CA THR A 52 -3.29 -6.47 -8.73
C THR A 52 -2.86 -5.20 -7.99
N LEU A 53 -1.55 -4.92 -8.02
CA LEU A 53 -0.88 -3.77 -7.40
C LEU A 53 -0.08 -3.02 -8.46
#